data_AF-A0A377CX33-F1
#
_entry.id   AF-A0A377CX33-F1
#
_cell.length_a   1.000
_cell.length_b   1.000
_cell.length_c   1.000
_cell.angle_alpha   90.00
_cell.angle_beta   90.00
_cell.angle_gamma   90.00
#
_symmetry.space_group_name_H-M   'P 1'
#
loop_
_entity.id
_entity.type
_entity.pdbx_description
1 polymer ?
#
loop_
_entity_poly.entity_id
_entity_poly.type
_entity_poly.pdbx_seq_one_letter_code
_entity_poly.pdbx_strand_id
1 'polypeptide(L)'
;MLVQSWLDTGDDNAEPGSITVPFTATPPVSRIDAKRGQTIKLMYTASTSLPKDRESVFWFNVLEVPPKPDAEKVANQSLLQLAFRTRIKLFYRPDGLKGNPSEAPLALKWFWSGSEGKASLRVTQSNPLLRLF
;
A
#
# COMPACT_ATOMS: atom_id res chain seq x y z
N MET A 1 7.82 2.14 20.00
CA MET A 1 6.91 1.24 19.26
C MET A 1 7.72 0.29 18.41
N LEU A 2 7.19 -0.89 18.12
CA LEU A 2 7.75 -1.78 17.12
C LEU A 2 7.02 -1.52 15.79
N VAL A 3 7.77 -1.49 14.70
CA VAL A 3 7.25 -1.30 13.34
C VAL A 3 7.65 -2.48 12.49
N GLN A 4 6.67 -3.08 11.81
CA GLN A 4 6.90 -4.06 10.74
C GLN A 4 6.51 -3.44 9.40
N SER A 5 7.32 -3.64 8.37
CA SER A 5 7.08 -3.10 7.04
C SER A 5 7.31 -4.12 5.94
N TRP A 6 6.35 -4.23 5.01
CA TRP A 6 6.38 -5.18 3.90
C TRP A 6 5.57 -4.66 2.71
N LEU A 7 5.71 -5.32 1.55
CA LEU A 7 4.91 -5.03 0.37
C LEU A 7 3.97 -6.20 0.05
N ASP A 8 2.81 -5.92 -0.52
CA ASP A 8 1.84 -6.92 -0.98
C ASP A 8 1.19 -6.56 -2.33
N THR A 9 0.36 -7.47 -2.86
CA THR A 9 -0.32 -7.35 -4.16
C THR A 9 -1.78 -6.85 -4.07
N GLY A 10 -2.25 -6.50 -2.87
CA GLY A 10 -3.59 -5.97 -2.60
C GLY A 10 -4.40 -6.75 -1.58
N ASP A 11 -4.07 -8.01 -1.33
CA ASP A 11 -4.73 -8.84 -0.33
C ASP A 11 -4.34 -8.39 1.09
N ASP A 12 -5.30 -7.85 1.84
CA ASP A 12 -5.09 -7.45 3.23
C ASP A 12 -4.90 -8.62 4.17
N ASN A 13 -5.45 -9.79 3.85
CA ASN A 13 -5.43 -10.96 4.71
C ASN A 13 -4.24 -11.89 4.45
N ALA A 14 -3.47 -11.62 3.40
CA ALA A 14 -2.26 -12.39 3.09
C ALA A 14 -1.24 -12.29 4.23
N GLU A 15 -0.74 -13.45 4.67
CA GLU A 15 0.31 -13.53 5.67
C GLU A 15 1.61 -12.95 5.09
N PRO A 16 2.29 -11.99 5.77
CA PRO A 16 3.48 -11.33 5.23
C PRO A 16 4.58 -12.27 4.71
N GLY A 17 4.76 -13.43 5.35
CA GLY A 17 5.77 -14.44 4.95
C GLY A 17 5.46 -15.20 3.66
N SER A 18 4.20 -15.18 3.21
CA SER A 18 3.75 -15.86 1.98
C SER A 18 3.79 -14.98 0.73
N ILE A 19 4.05 -13.69 0.92
CA ILE A 19 3.88 -12.69 -0.13
C ILE A 19 5.11 -12.65 -1.03
N THR A 20 4.88 -12.84 -2.32
CA THR A 20 5.93 -12.74 -3.34
C THR A 20 5.70 -11.50 -4.20
N VAL A 21 6.60 -10.53 -4.08
CA VAL A 21 6.60 -9.28 -4.86
C VAL A 21 8.03 -8.93 -5.26
N PRO A 22 8.26 -8.26 -6.39
CA PRO A 22 9.61 -7.93 -6.86
C PRO A 22 10.21 -6.72 -6.14
N PHE A 23 9.96 -6.60 -4.85
CA PHE A 23 10.41 -5.50 -4.01
C PHE A 23 10.83 -6.01 -2.63
N THR A 24 11.75 -5.30 -2.00
CA THR A 24 12.12 -5.48 -0.60
C THR A 24 11.96 -4.18 0.18
N ALA A 25 11.48 -4.28 1.41
CA ALA A 25 11.40 -3.18 2.37
C ALA A 25 12.39 -3.44 3.51
N THR A 26 13.32 -2.51 3.74
CA THR A 26 14.39 -2.69 4.74
C THR A 26 14.53 -1.45 5.64
N PRO A 27 14.65 -1.61 6.98
CA PRO A 27 14.52 -2.88 7.72
C PRO A 27 13.07 -3.38 7.76
N PRO A 28 12.80 -4.69 7.66
CA PRO A 28 11.45 -5.24 7.70
C PRO A 28 10.83 -5.16 9.11
N VAL A 29 11.67 -5.11 10.15
CA VAL A 29 11.27 -4.89 11.54
C VAL A 29 12.22 -3.89 12.17
N SER A 30 11.67 -2.87 12.84
CA SER A 30 12.46 -1.86 13.54
C SER A 30 11.77 -1.39 14.81
N ARG A 31 12.55 -0.89 15.76
CA ARG A 31 12.04 -0.19 16.94
C ARG A 31 12.19 1.31 16.69
N ILE A 32 11.11 2.05 16.92
CA ILE A 32 11.10 3.51 16.87
C ILE A 32 10.86 4.03 18.28
N ASP A 33 11.82 4.79 18.80
CA ASP A 33 11.69 5.48 20.09
C ASP A 33 10.92 6.80 19.94
N ALA A 34 10.46 7.33 21.07
CA ALA A 34 9.68 8.56 21.08
C ALA A 34 10.43 9.71 20.39
N LYS A 35 9.71 10.48 19.55
CA LYS A 35 10.23 11.62 18.79
C LYS A 35 11.34 11.26 17.79
N ARG A 36 11.51 9.99 17.45
CA ARG A 36 12.40 9.52 16.38
C ARG A 36 11.58 9.12 15.16
N GLY A 37 12.17 9.27 13.98
CA GLY A 37 11.67 8.68 12.74
C GLY A 37 12.54 7.50 12.31
N GLN A 38 12.02 6.68 11.40
CA GLN A 38 12.76 5.59 10.77
C GLN A 38 12.62 5.72 9.25
N THR A 39 13.74 5.63 8.54
CA THR A 39 13.72 5.53 7.09
C THR A 39 13.59 4.05 6.71
N ILE A 40 12.59 3.74 5.87
CA ILE A 40 12.45 2.43 5.22
C ILE A 40 12.91 2.57 3.77
N LYS A 41 13.85 1.71 3.37
CA LYS A 41 14.34 1.64 1.99
C LYS A 41 13.52 0.61 1.21
N LEU A 42 12.91 1.05 0.11
CA LEU A 42 12.25 0.19 -0.86
C LEU A 42 13.22 -0.08 -2.01
N MET A 43 13.45 -1.34 -2.35
CA MET A 43 14.33 -1.73 -3.46
C MET A 43 13.61 -2.69 -4.40
N TYR A 44 13.60 -2.37 -5.70
CA TYR A 44 13.14 -3.27 -6.74
C TYR A 44 14.16 -4.40 -6.94
N THR A 45 13.71 -5.65 -6.82
CA THR A 45 14.58 -6.84 -6.92
C THR A 45 14.54 -7.50 -8.28
N ALA A 46 13.56 -7.14 -9.13
CA ALA A 46 13.30 -7.79 -10.41
C ALA A 46 13.14 -9.32 -10.33
N SER A 47 12.73 -9.86 -9.17
CA SER A 47 12.54 -11.31 -8.98
C SER A 47 11.38 -11.88 -9.81
N THR A 48 10.45 -11.02 -10.23
CA THR A 48 9.32 -11.35 -11.09
C THR A 48 9.23 -10.32 -12.21
N SER A 49 9.01 -10.76 -13.44
CA SER A 49 8.82 -9.84 -14.58
C SER A 49 7.51 -9.07 -14.43
N LEU A 50 7.58 -7.75 -14.59
CA LEU A 50 6.41 -6.86 -14.60
C LEU A 50 6.03 -6.43 -16.02
N PRO A 51 4.76 -6.09 -16.27
CA PRO A 51 4.34 -5.47 -17.52
C PRO A 51 5.19 -4.25 -17.88
N LYS A 52 5.50 -4.10 -19.17
CA LYS A 52 6.29 -2.97 -19.70
C LYS A 52 5.43 -1.90 -20.38
N ASP A 53 4.17 -2.24 -20.67
CA ASP A 53 3.20 -1.41 -21.39
C ASP A 53 2.26 -0.64 -20.45
N ARG A 54 2.33 -0.87 -19.14
CA ARG A 54 1.47 -0.27 -18.11
C ARG A 54 2.11 -0.26 -16.74
N GLU A 55 1.63 0.61 -15.88
CA GLU A 55 2.02 0.59 -14.48
C GLU A 55 1.45 -0.62 -13.72
N SER A 56 2.11 -1.01 -12.64
CA SER A 56 1.66 -2.07 -11.72
C SER A 56 1.42 -1.51 -10.33
N VAL A 57 0.38 -2.00 -9.63
CA VAL A 57 0.07 -1.64 -8.23
C VAL A 57 0.63 -2.69 -7.29
N PHE A 58 1.27 -2.21 -6.23
CA PHE A 58 1.58 -2.93 -5.01
C PHE A 58 1.10 -2.10 -3.82
N TRP A 59 1.15 -2.67 -2.62
CA TRP A 59 0.83 -1.95 -1.39
C TRP A 59 1.98 -2.04 -0.41
N PHE A 60 2.46 -0.90 0.04
CA PHE A 60 3.39 -0.80 1.16
C PHE A 60 2.60 -0.76 2.47
N ASN A 61 2.94 -1.67 3.38
CA ASN A 61 2.29 -1.82 4.67
C ASN A 61 3.26 -1.42 5.78
N VAL A 62 2.74 -0.69 6.76
CA VAL A 62 3.42 -0.35 8.00
C VAL A 62 2.52 -0.73 9.15
N LEU A 63 2.88 -1.77 9.90
CA LEU A 63 2.20 -2.18 11.13
C LEU A 63 2.93 -1.63 12.33
N GLU A 64 2.25 -0.79 13.09
CA GLU A 64 2.76 -0.17 14.32
C GLU A 64 2.16 -0.88 15.53
N VAL A 65 3.02 -1.52 16.33
CA VAL A 65 2.64 -2.22 17.54
C VAL A 65 3.15 -1.43 18.75
N PRO A 66 2.25 -0.95 19.63
CA PRO A 66 2.67 -0.25 20.85
C PRO A 66 3.40 -1.22 21.79
N PRO A 67 4.33 -0.71 22.63
CA PRO A 67 4.93 -1.54 23.66
C PRO A 67 3.84 -2.01 24.64
N LYS A 68 4.04 -3.21 25.21
CA LYS A 68 3.19 -3.67 26.30
C LYS A 68 3.27 -2.67 27.48
N PRO A 69 2.14 -2.30 28.08
CA PRO A 69 2.12 -1.45 29.25
C PRO A 69 2.74 -2.18 30.44
N ASP A 70 3.27 -1.39 31.35
CA ASP A 70 3.85 -1.85 32.61
C ASP A 70 2.76 -2.49 33.49
N ALA A 71 2.93 -3.77 33.80
CA ALA A 71 1.93 -4.59 34.49
C ALA A 71 1.56 -4.03 35.88
N GLU A 72 2.52 -3.46 36.61
CA GLU A 72 2.27 -2.90 37.95
C GLU A 72 1.43 -1.63 37.88
N LYS A 73 1.62 -0.83 36.84
CA LYS A 73 0.87 0.43 36.64
C LYS A 73 -0.58 0.21 36.23
N VAL A 74 -0.92 -1.01 35.80
CA VAL A 74 -2.20 -1.32 35.15
C VAL A 74 -2.91 -2.52 35.77
N ALA A 75 -2.42 -3.03 36.90
CA ALA A 75 -2.87 -4.26 37.54
C ALA A 75 -4.38 -4.33 37.86
N ASN A 76 -5.06 -3.17 37.93
CA ASN A 76 -6.50 -3.06 38.19
C ASN A 76 -7.24 -2.24 37.12
N GLN A 77 -6.72 -2.19 35.88
CA GLN A 77 -7.30 -1.43 34.78
C GLN A 77 -7.67 -2.32 33.59
N SER A 78 -8.86 -2.12 33.03
CA SER A 78 -9.21 -2.66 31.71
C SER A 78 -8.56 -1.81 30.62
N LEU A 79 -7.60 -2.38 29.91
CA LEU A 79 -6.87 -1.70 28.85
C LEU A 79 -7.23 -2.23 27.48
N LEU A 80 -7.59 -1.31 26.57
CA LEU A 80 -7.64 -1.56 25.14
C LEU A 80 -6.35 -1.05 24.50
N GLN A 81 -5.62 -1.94 23.83
CA GLN A 81 -4.47 -1.58 23.00
C GLN A 81 -4.84 -1.70 21.54
N LEU A 82 -4.48 -0.68 20.76
CA LEU A 82 -4.70 -0.64 19.33
C LEU A 82 -3.36 -0.72 18.62
N ALA A 83 -3.28 -1.60 17.62
CA ALA A 83 -2.22 -1.61 16.63
C ALA A 83 -2.80 -1.06 15.32
N PHE A 84 -2.01 -0.27 14.61
CA PHE A 84 -2.44 0.37 13.37
C PHE A 84 -1.64 -0.17 12.19
N ARG A 85 -2.34 -0.55 11.11
CA ARG A 85 -1.72 -0.88 9.83
C ARG A 85 -2.04 0.20 8.81
N THR A 86 -1.04 1.01 8.48
CA THR A 86 -1.12 1.96 7.37
C THR A 86 -0.80 1.23 6.06
N ARG A 87 -1.68 1.35 5.07
CA ARG A 87 -1.49 0.79 3.72
C ARG A 87 -1.41 1.90 2.69
N ILE A 88 -0.32 1.94 1.92
CA ILE A 88 -0.04 2.97 0.93
C ILE A 88 0.15 2.29 -0.42
N LYS A 89 -0.53 2.76 -1.47
CA LYS A 89 -0.33 2.25 -2.83
C LYS A 89 1.08 2.61 -3.30
N LEU A 90 1.79 1.63 -3.83
CA LEU A 90 3.05 1.79 -4.54
C LEU A 90 2.82 1.49 -6.02
N PHE A 91 3.08 2.47 -6.87
CA PHE A 91 2.98 2.32 -8.32
C PHE A 91 4.37 2.07 -8.91
N TYR A 92 4.56 0.92 -9.54
CA TYR A 92 5.73 0.67 -10.38
C TYR A 92 5.46 1.18 -11.79
N ARG A 93 6.31 2.10 -12.26
CA ARG A 93 6.27 2.62 -13.64
C ARG A 93 7.46 2.08 -14.42
N PRO A 94 7.25 1.22 -15.44
CA PRO A 94 8.32 0.85 -16.36
C PRO A 94 8.79 2.04 -17.21
N ASP A 95 10.05 1.98 -17.64
CA ASP A 95 10.63 2.97 -18.55
C ASP A 95 9.91 3.00 -19.90
N GLY A 96 9.91 4.17 -20.55
CA GLY A 96 9.36 4.35 -21.89
C GLY A 96 7.83 4.50 -21.95
N LEU A 97 7.13 4.49 -20.81
CA LEU A 97 5.71 4.84 -20.76
C LEU A 97 5.48 6.29 -21.16
N LYS A 98 4.61 6.50 -22.16
CA LYS A 98 4.24 7.83 -22.65
C LYS A 98 3.19 8.48 -21.76
N GLY A 99 3.22 9.80 -21.70
CA GLY A 99 2.23 10.63 -21.00
C GLY A 99 2.70 11.12 -19.62
N ASN A 100 2.07 12.17 -19.13
CA ASN A 100 2.32 12.73 -17.82
C ASN A 100 1.34 12.14 -16.79
N PRO A 101 1.82 11.59 -15.66
CA PRO A 101 0.95 11.04 -14.61
C PRO A 101 -0.04 12.05 -14.05
N SER A 102 0.35 13.32 -13.96
CA SER A 102 -0.51 14.40 -13.48
C SER A 102 -1.68 14.68 -14.43
N GLU A 103 -1.56 14.28 -15.70
CA GLU A 103 -2.61 14.43 -16.72
C GLU A 103 -3.46 13.17 -16.86
N ALA A 104 -3.09 12.04 -16.24
CA ALA A 104 -3.84 10.80 -16.32
C ALA A 104 -5.33 10.94 -15.94
N PRO A 105 -5.71 11.74 -14.91
CA PRO A 105 -7.12 11.99 -14.58
C PRO A 105 -7.90 12.74 -15.67
N LEU A 106 -7.25 13.47 -16.57
CA LEU A 106 -7.93 14.20 -17.65
C LEU A 106 -8.35 13.26 -18.80
N ALA A 107 -7.71 12.10 -18.93
CA ALA A 107 -8.00 11.12 -19.98
C ALA A 107 -9.19 10.19 -19.64
N LEU A 108 -9.89 10.44 -18.53
CA LEU A 108 -10.99 9.61 -18.07
C LEU A 108 -12.23 9.81 -18.93
N LYS A 109 -12.80 8.69 -19.38
CA LYS A 109 -14.07 8.66 -20.08
C LYS A 109 -15.14 8.09 -19.17
N TRP A 110 -16.23 8.82 -19.02
CA TRP A 110 -17.35 8.48 -18.16
C TRP A 110 -18.54 8.09 -19.02
N PHE A 111 -19.17 6.98 -18.69
CA PHE A 111 -20.35 6.46 -19.37
C PHE A 111 -21.43 6.25 -18.34
N TRP A 112 -22.57 6.88 -18.57
CA TRP A 112 -23.77 6.57 -17.81
C TRP A 112 -24.36 5.26 -18.34
N SER A 113 -24.64 4.30 -17.45
CA SER A 113 -25.37 3.08 -17.81
C SER A 113 -26.47 2.81 -16.79
N GLY A 114 -27.66 2.48 -17.27
CA GLY A 114 -28.76 2.06 -16.40
C GLY A 114 -29.56 0.96 -17.08
N SER A 115 -29.89 -0.07 -16.32
CA SER A 115 -30.89 -1.09 -16.68
C SER A 115 -31.75 -1.35 -15.45
N GLU A 116 -33.06 -1.50 -15.66
CA GLU A 116 -34.03 -1.88 -14.61
C GLU A 116 -33.96 -1.03 -13.33
N GLY A 117 -34.01 0.30 -13.47
CA GLY A 117 -34.13 1.21 -12.32
C GLY A 117 -32.86 1.40 -11.48
N LYS A 118 -31.72 0.80 -11.86
CA LYS A 118 -30.42 1.04 -11.22
C LYS A 118 -29.54 1.93 -12.08
N ALA A 119 -29.25 3.14 -11.59
CA ALA A 119 -28.25 4.01 -12.20
C ALA A 119 -26.85 3.50 -11.85
N SER A 120 -25.98 3.39 -12.85
CA SER A 120 -24.56 3.07 -12.69
C SER A 120 -23.70 4.01 -13.52
N LEU A 121 -22.49 4.29 -13.04
CA LEU A 121 -21.51 5.12 -13.73
C LEU A 121 -20.29 4.25 -14.01
N ARG A 122 -19.97 4.05 -15.28
CA ARG A 122 -18.77 3.34 -15.71
C ARG A 122 -17.70 4.35 -16.08
N VAL A 123 -16.51 4.21 -15.48
CA VAL A 123 -15.32 4.97 -15.87
C VAL A 123 -14.37 4.08 -16.64
N THR A 124 -13.85 4.54 -17.76
CA THR A 124 -12.79 3.86 -18.50
C THR A 124 -11.57 4.77 -18.62
N GLN A 125 -10.40 4.14 -18.70
CA GLN A 125 -9.13 4.82 -18.93
C GLN A 125 -8.38 4.02 -19.99
N SER A 126 -7.95 4.71 -21.04
CA SER A 126 -7.28 4.12 -22.19
C SER A 126 -5.77 4.34 -22.18
N ASN A 127 -5.27 5.12 -21.21
CA ASN A 127 -3.84 5.34 -21.01
C ASN A 127 -3.26 4.31 -20.02
N PRO A 128 -1.95 4.07 -20.06
CA PRO A 128 -1.28 3.05 -19.25
C PRO A 128 -0.93 3.46 -17.82
N LEU A 129 -1.37 4.65 -17.39
CA LEU A 129 -1.00 5.29 -16.12
C LEU A 129 -2.07 5.04 -15.07
N LEU A 130 -1.71 4.56 -13.89
CA LEU A 130 -2.65 4.34 -12.80
C LEU A 130 -2.97 5.65 -12.07
N ARG A 131 -4.11 5.64 -11.37
CA ARG A 131 -4.70 6.84 -10.77
C ARG A 131 -4.34 6.93 -9.28
N LEU A 132 -3.99 8.13 -8.84
CA LEU A 132 -3.95 8.48 -7.42
C LEU A 132 -5.36 8.94 -7.01
N PHE A 133 -6.06 8.09 -6.27
CA PHE A 133 -7.24 8.42 -5.47
C PHE A 133 -7.01 7.88 -4.07
#